data_AF-A0A4Q5YQN8-F1
#
_entry.id   AF-A0A4Q5YQN8-F1
#
_cell.length_a   1.000
_cell.length_b   1.000
_cell.length_c   1.000
_cell.angle_alpha   90.00
_cell.angle_beta   90.00
_cell.angle_gamma   90.00
#
_symmetry.space_group_name_H-M   'P 1'
#
loop_
_entity.id
_entity.type
_entity.pdbx_description
1 polymer ?
#
loop_
_entity_poly.entity_id
_entity_poly.type
_entity_poly.pdbx_seq_one_letter_code
_entity_poly.pdbx_strand_id
1 'polypeptide(L)'
;MFYHVQSLINPIVPDEPDPSAANALQEGLGGQFGEMRTMMQYLFQSFNFRGNAAPYRDLIQGVGIEEISHVELISKTISQLLDGAPKYKGDKFETPGKGGKPVMDMAKEQQNPHHFIVGAQGSLPVDAAGNPWNGSWVHDHGNLVLNLMDNLVLEATGRLQKCRIYQMSSNKTLRATVSFLIVRDEAHQAAFAKALETLGVDWNKALPVPKFDSSKFPEVKKLLDAGIHREQYHFRLDGSEMGKIFSGSAPMNDGTDLVTLKEPRESYPIPLAPERPEEFAPGLDPE
;
A
#
# COMPACT_ATOMS: atom_id res chain seq x y z
N MET A 1 -8.43 14.99 -13.26
CA MET A 1 -7.01 15.18 -13.62
C MET A 1 -6.19 14.91 -12.37
N PHE A 2 -5.08 14.18 -12.50
CA PHE A 2 -4.19 13.84 -11.39
C PHE A 2 -2.89 14.62 -11.52
N TYR A 3 -2.29 14.96 -10.38
CA TYR A 3 -0.97 15.57 -10.29
C TYR A 3 -0.08 14.66 -9.46
N HIS A 4 1.22 14.69 -9.74
CA HIS A 4 2.22 13.92 -9.00
C HIS A 4 3.14 14.88 -8.24
N VAL A 5 3.42 14.53 -6.98
CA VAL A 5 4.42 15.19 -6.12
C VAL A 5 5.49 14.16 -5.82
N GLN A 6 6.77 14.52 -6.01
CA GLN A 6 7.89 13.61 -5.86
C GLN A 6 8.22 13.36 -4.37
N SER A 7 7.33 12.67 -3.67
CA SER A 7 7.47 12.33 -2.26
C SER A 7 6.62 11.12 -1.88
N LEU A 8 7.12 10.29 -0.96
CA LEU A 8 6.36 9.18 -0.37
C LEU A 8 5.49 9.64 0.79
N ILE A 9 4.40 8.91 1.01
CA ILE A 9 3.47 9.11 2.13
C ILE A 9 4.01 8.61 3.48
N ASN A 10 5.00 7.71 3.45
CA ASN A 10 5.69 7.16 4.62
C ASN A 10 7.17 6.90 4.25
N PRO A 11 8.14 7.02 5.17
CA PRO A 11 9.53 6.81 4.82
C PRO A 11 9.81 5.32 4.64
N ILE A 12 10.73 5.02 3.73
CA ILE A 12 11.35 3.69 3.63
C ILE A 12 12.52 3.66 4.60
N VAL A 13 12.50 2.71 5.53
CA VAL A 13 13.59 2.50 6.51
C VAL A 13 14.56 1.48 5.93
N PRO A 14 15.83 1.83 5.64
CA PRO A 14 16.77 0.89 5.06
C PRO A 14 17.12 -0.28 5.99
N ASP A 15 17.28 -1.46 5.40
CA ASP A 15 17.83 -2.66 6.02
C ASP A 15 18.58 -3.50 4.97
N GLU A 16 19.09 -4.67 5.37
CA GLU A 16 19.70 -5.62 4.44
C GLU A 16 18.70 -6.18 3.39
N PRO A 17 19.18 -6.59 2.19
CA PRO A 17 18.31 -7.16 1.17
C PRO A 17 17.64 -8.45 1.65
N ASP A 18 16.35 -8.60 1.37
CA ASP A 18 15.51 -9.74 1.74
C ASP A 18 14.51 -10.06 0.61
N PRO A 19 14.92 -10.82 -0.42
CA PRO A 19 14.03 -11.21 -1.52
C PRO A 19 12.81 -12.03 -1.08
N SER A 20 12.89 -12.74 0.05
CA SER A 20 11.74 -13.48 0.57
C SER A 20 10.69 -12.54 1.16
N ALA A 21 11.10 -11.50 1.88
CA ALA A 21 10.20 -10.44 2.31
C ALA A 21 9.63 -9.65 1.13
N ALA A 22 10.44 -9.40 0.09
CA ALA A 22 9.98 -8.77 -1.14
C ALA A 22 8.86 -9.59 -1.81
N ASN A 23 9.01 -10.92 -1.89
CA ASN A 23 7.97 -11.79 -2.42
C ASN A 23 6.71 -11.84 -1.55
N ALA A 24 6.85 -11.88 -0.22
CA ALA A 24 5.68 -11.82 0.67
C ALA A 24 4.90 -10.50 0.50
N LEU A 25 5.62 -9.38 0.33
CA LEU A 25 5.02 -8.07 0.13
C LEU A 25 4.33 -7.92 -1.23
N GLN A 26 4.66 -8.73 -2.24
CA GLN A 26 3.93 -8.76 -3.51
C GLN A 26 2.44 -9.08 -3.33
N GLU A 27 2.07 -9.88 -2.32
CA GLU A 27 0.66 -10.12 -2.01
C GLU A 27 -0.06 -8.83 -1.61
N GLY A 28 0.64 -7.96 -0.87
CA GLY A 28 0.15 -6.63 -0.52
C GLY A 28 0.09 -5.66 -1.70
N LEU A 29 0.84 -5.90 -2.78
CA LEU A 29 0.81 -5.08 -4.01
C LEU A 29 -0.27 -5.59 -4.99
N GLY A 30 0.01 -6.74 -5.62
CA GLY A 30 -0.74 -7.29 -6.74
C GLY A 30 -1.63 -8.48 -6.38
N GLY A 31 -1.73 -8.85 -5.10
CA GLY A 31 -2.66 -9.86 -4.61
C GLY A 31 -4.12 -9.42 -4.68
N GLN A 32 -5.03 -10.38 -4.48
CA GLN A 32 -6.48 -10.16 -4.59
C GLN A 32 -7.02 -9.12 -3.58
N PHE A 33 -6.31 -8.86 -2.48
CA PHE A 33 -6.69 -7.82 -1.51
C PHE A 33 -5.54 -6.83 -1.27
N GLY A 34 -4.62 -6.72 -2.25
CA GLY A 34 -3.52 -5.75 -2.23
C GLY A 34 -3.91 -4.38 -2.79
N GLU A 35 -2.96 -3.44 -2.74
CA GLU A 35 -3.22 -2.02 -3.02
C GLU A 35 -3.60 -1.74 -4.47
N MET A 36 -3.19 -2.59 -5.41
CA MET A 36 -3.65 -2.44 -6.80
C MET A 36 -5.17 -2.63 -6.90
N ARG A 37 -5.76 -3.52 -6.09
CA ARG A 37 -7.22 -3.70 -6.08
C ARG A 37 -7.91 -2.54 -5.37
N THR A 38 -7.47 -2.13 -4.18
CA THR A 38 -8.07 -1.00 -3.44
C THR A 38 -8.05 0.26 -4.32
N MET A 39 -6.90 0.59 -4.90
CA MET A 39 -6.73 1.70 -5.84
C MET A 39 -7.73 1.63 -6.99
N MET A 40 -7.74 0.54 -7.76
CA MET A 40 -8.62 0.44 -8.92
C MET A 40 -10.10 0.44 -8.54
N GLN A 41 -10.47 -0.24 -7.46
CA GLN A 41 -11.84 -0.31 -6.99
C GLN A 41 -12.39 1.07 -6.64
N TYR A 42 -11.69 1.82 -5.79
CA TYR A 42 -12.19 3.13 -5.34
C TYR A 42 -12.16 4.16 -6.46
N LEU A 43 -11.14 4.11 -7.34
CA LEU A 43 -11.11 4.98 -8.51
C LEU A 43 -12.31 4.73 -9.43
N PHE A 44 -12.58 3.49 -9.83
CA PHE A 44 -13.70 3.18 -10.72
C PHE A 44 -15.07 3.46 -10.09
N GLN A 45 -15.25 3.12 -8.81
CA GLN A 45 -16.47 3.48 -8.09
C GLN A 45 -16.68 5.01 -8.03
N SER A 46 -15.60 5.79 -7.88
CA SER A 46 -15.68 7.26 -7.89
C SER A 46 -15.99 7.82 -9.28
N PHE A 47 -15.43 7.23 -10.34
CA PHE A 47 -15.63 7.67 -11.72
C PHE A 47 -17.03 7.36 -12.23
N ASN A 48 -17.56 6.20 -11.84
CA ASN A 48 -18.89 5.74 -12.23
C ASN A 48 -20.01 6.23 -11.30
N PHE A 49 -19.66 6.99 -10.25
CA PHE A 49 -20.58 7.40 -9.20
C PHE A 49 -21.83 8.11 -9.76
N ARG A 50 -23.02 7.71 -9.32
CA ARG A 50 -24.31 8.29 -9.76
C ARG A 50 -25.05 8.95 -8.61
N GLY A 51 -25.72 10.06 -8.93
CA GLY A 51 -26.58 10.80 -8.00
C GLY A 51 -25.89 11.94 -7.26
N ASN A 52 -26.70 12.75 -6.58
CA ASN A 52 -26.26 13.97 -5.90
C ASN A 52 -25.84 13.69 -4.45
N ALA A 53 -24.76 12.92 -4.29
CA ALA A 53 -24.22 12.52 -3.00
C ALA A 53 -22.69 12.78 -2.94
N ALA A 54 -22.30 14.03 -3.24
CA ALA A 54 -20.91 14.46 -3.35
C ALA A 54 -20.02 14.07 -2.13
N PRO A 55 -20.47 14.13 -0.87
CA PRO A 55 -19.65 13.73 0.27
C PRO A 55 -19.15 12.28 0.21
N TYR A 56 -19.99 11.35 -0.26
CA TYR A 56 -19.63 9.93 -0.39
C TYR A 56 -18.69 9.70 -1.57
N ARG A 57 -18.96 10.34 -2.71
CA ARG A 57 -18.07 10.29 -3.87
C ARG A 57 -16.69 10.82 -3.51
N ASP A 58 -16.64 11.95 -2.82
CA ASP A 58 -15.39 12.60 -2.42
C ASP A 58 -14.62 11.76 -1.38
N LEU A 59 -15.31 11.06 -0.47
CA LEU A 59 -14.72 10.08 0.44
C LEU A 59 -14.07 8.91 -0.32
N ILE A 60 -14.84 8.24 -1.19
CA ILE A 60 -14.35 7.10 -1.99
C ILE A 60 -13.17 7.53 -2.87
N GLN A 61 -13.30 8.70 -3.52
CA GLN A 61 -12.23 9.24 -4.36
C GLN A 61 -10.98 9.60 -3.55
N GLY A 62 -11.15 10.19 -2.36
CA GLY A 62 -10.03 10.54 -1.48
C GLY A 62 -9.22 9.31 -1.08
N VAL A 63 -9.88 8.24 -0.65
CA VAL A 63 -9.24 6.94 -0.38
C VAL A 63 -8.58 6.40 -1.65
N GLY A 64 -9.27 6.39 -2.79
CA GLY A 64 -8.70 5.90 -4.05
C GLY A 64 -7.47 6.67 -4.54
N ILE A 65 -7.36 7.98 -4.25
CA ILE A 65 -6.15 8.76 -4.54
C ILE A 65 -5.02 8.39 -3.57
N GLU A 66 -5.33 8.16 -2.30
CA GLU A 66 -4.38 7.68 -1.30
C GLU A 66 -3.75 6.35 -1.71
N GLU A 67 -4.57 5.42 -2.21
CA GLU A 67 -4.11 4.09 -2.65
C GLU A 67 -3.10 4.13 -3.81
N ILE A 68 -3.09 5.19 -4.62
CA ILE A 68 -2.02 5.41 -5.62
C ILE A 68 -0.66 5.56 -4.89
N SER A 69 -0.66 6.27 -3.76
CA SER A 69 0.53 6.46 -2.93
C SER A 69 0.94 5.16 -2.23
N HIS A 70 -0.02 4.29 -1.87
CA HIS A 70 0.26 2.97 -1.30
C HIS A 70 0.90 2.04 -2.32
N VAL A 71 0.39 2.00 -3.55
CA VAL A 71 1.00 1.26 -4.67
C VAL A 71 2.45 1.73 -4.88
N GLU A 72 2.70 3.04 -4.94
CA GLU A 72 4.07 3.57 -5.07
C GLU A 72 4.96 3.18 -3.89
N LEU A 73 4.48 3.35 -2.65
CA LEU A 73 5.22 3.02 -1.44
C LEU A 73 5.61 1.55 -1.39
N ILE A 74 4.67 0.63 -1.68
CA ILE A 74 4.97 -0.80 -1.71
C ILE A 74 5.94 -1.12 -2.83
N SER A 75 5.74 -0.63 -4.05
CA SER A 75 6.63 -0.88 -5.18
C SER A 75 8.07 -0.45 -4.87
N LYS A 76 8.25 0.72 -4.25
CA LYS A 76 9.56 1.21 -3.81
C LYS A 76 10.14 0.38 -2.67
N THR A 77 9.31 -0.07 -1.73
CA THR A 77 9.72 -0.96 -0.63
C THR A 77 10.20 -2.32 -1.15
N ILE A 78 9.48 -2.93 -2.08
CA ILE A 78 9.87 -4.19 -2.74
C ILE A 78 11.19 -4.01 -3.47
N SER A 79 11.35 -2.91 -4.22
CA SER A 79 12.61 -2.60 -4.90
C SER A 79 13.76 -2.46 -3.89
N GLN A 80 13.54 -1.77 -2.76
CA GLN A 80 14.54 -1.64 -1.70
C GLN A 80 14.89 -2.97 -1.01
N LEU A 81 13.93 -3.89 -0.88
CA LEU A 81 14.15 -5.24 -0.32
C LEU A 81 14.94 -6.14 -1.27
N LEU A 82 14.84 -5.92 -2.59
CA LEU A 82 15.59 -6.64 -3.62
C LEU A 82 16.95 -6.02 -3.89
N ASP A 83 17.06 -4.70 -3.71
CA ASP A 83 18.21 -3.90 -4.06
C ASP A 83 19.50 -4.43 -3.45
N GLY A 84 20.46 -4.79 -4.29
CA GLY A 84 21.73 -5.32 -3.83
C GLY A 84 21.72 -6.80 -3.45
N ALA A 85 20.67 -7.56 -3.76
CA ALA A 85 20.75 -9.03 -3.92
C ALA A 85 21.07 -9.33 -5.39
N PRO A 86 22.24 -9.91 -5.74
CA PRO A 86 22.96 -10.96 -5.01
C PRO A 86 24.19 -10.48 -4.22
N LYS A 87 24.30 -9.18 -3.91
CA LYS A 87 25.47 -8.50 -3.32
C LYS A 87 26.65 -8.40 -4.28
N TYR A 88 26.36 -8.17 -5.56
CA TYR A 88 27.38 -7.89 -6.57
C TYR A 88 28.15 -6.60 -6.23
N LYS A 89 29.46 -6.58 -6.52
CA LYS A 89 30.37 -5.45 -6.23
C LYS A 89 31.32 -5.15 -7.40
N GLY A 90 30.94 -5.48 -8.62
CA GLY A 90 31.74 -5.17 -9.81
C GLY A 90 31.48 -3.76 -10.34
N ASP A 91 32.32 -3.33 -11.27
CA ASP A 91 32.23 -2.00 -11.87
C ASP A 91 31.09 -1.92 -12.92
N LYS A 92 30.61 -0.71 -13.20
CA LYS A 92 29.49 -0.42 -14.12
C LYS A 92 29.64 -1.07 -15.51
N PHE A 93 30.86 -1.08 -16.06
CA PHE A 93 31.13 -1.61 -17.41
C PHE A 93 31.76 -3.00 -17.40
N GLU A 94 31.88 -3.62 -16.23
CA GLU A 94 32.35 -4.99 -16.12
C GLU A 94 31.24 -5.94 -16.54
N THR A 95 31.54 -6.89 -17.44
CA THR A 95 30.62 -7.99 -17.75
C THR A 95 30.39 -8.82 -16.48
N PRO A 96 29.16 -8.86 -15.93
CA PRO A 96 28.87 -9.67 -14.76
C PRO A 96 29.22 -11.14 -15.01
N GLY A 97 29.99 -11.74 -14.10
CA GLY A 97 30.40 -13.15 -14.19
C GLY A 97 31.70 -13.39 -14.97
N LYS A 98 32.43 -12.33 -15.32
CA LYS A 98 33.82 -12.42 -15.81
C LYS A 98 34.66 -13.29 -14.84
N GLY A 99 35.12 -14.44 -15.31
CA GLY A 99 35.77 -15.47 -14.47
C GLY A 99 34.95 -16.76 -14.27
N GLY A 100 33.78 -16.87 -14.91
CA GLY A 100 33.04 -18.13 -15.06
C GLY A 100 32.08 -18.47 -13.92
N LYS A 101 31.86 -17.55 -12.97
CA LYS A 101 30.85 -17.73 -11.91
C LYS A 101 29.57 -16.97 -12.28
N PRO A 102 28.39 -17.62 -12.29
CA PRO A 102 27.13 -16.93 -12.46
C PRO A 102 26.90 -15.91 -11.32
N VAL A 103 26.63 -14.63 -11.66
CA VAL A 103 26.39 -13.58 -10.65
C VAL A 103 25.03 -13.75 -9.99
N MET A 104 24.01 -14.08 -10.77
CA MET A 104 22.62 -14.27 -10.32
C MET A 104 22.30 -15.68 -9.86
N ASP A 105 23.29 -16.46 -9.43
CA ASP A 105 23.08 -17.87 -9.08
C ASP A 105 21.99 -18.05 -8.02
N MET A 106 21.94 -17.15 -7.03
CA MET A 106 20.95 -17.15 -5.97
C MET A 106 19.49 -16.94 -6.44
N ALA A 107 19.28 -16.38 -7.64
CA ALA A 107 17.95 -16.02 -8.14
C ALA A 107 17.08 -17.25 -8.37
N LYS A 108 17.74 -18.37 -8.71
CA LYS A 108 17.11 -19.67 -8.96
C LYS A 108 16.50 -20.28 -7.71
N GLU A 109 17.00 -19.89 -6.53
CA GLU A 109 16.54 -20.37 -5.23
C GLU A 109 15.47 -19.45 -4.61
N GLN A 110 15.19 -18.29 -5.24
CA GLN A 110 14.16 -17.38 -4.76
C GLN A 110 12.77 -17.86 -5.19
N GLN A 111 11.76 -17.63 -4.35
CA GLN A 111 10.38 -17.98 -4.65
C GLN A 111 9.84 -17.27 -5.90
N ASN A 112 10.36 -16.07 -6.18
CA ASN A 112 9.96 -15.28 -7.33
C ASN A 112 11.19 -14.84 -8.15
N PRO A 113 11.65 -15.67 -9.09
CA PRO A 113 12.77 -15.32 -9.95
C PRO A 113 12.45 -14.16 -10.90
N HIS A 114 11.17 -13.83 -11.13
CA HIS A 114 10.80 -12.70 -11.99
C HIS A 114 11.26 -11.35 -11.43
N HIS A 115 11.45 -11.22 -10.11
CA HIS A 115 12.05 -10.02 -9.52
C HIS A 115 13.42 -9.67 -10.11
N PHE A 116 14.20 -10.68 -10.50
CA PHE A 116 15.52 -10.51 -11.13
C PHE A 116 15.39 -10.57 -12.66
N ILE A 117 14.65 -11.53 -13.20
CA ILE A 117 14.57 -11.74 -14.66
C ILE A 117 13.79 -10.62 -15.38
N VAL A 118 12.71 -10.13 -14.77
CA VAL A 118 11.77 -9.17 -15.40
C VAL A 118 11.86 -7.81 -14.72
N GLY A 119 11.96 -7.80 -13.39
CA GLY A 119 11.88 -6.58 -12.59
C GLY A 119 13.18 -5.82 -12.44
N ALA A 120 14.33 -6.42 -12.79
CA ALA A 120 15.66 -5.85 -12.52
C ALA A 120 15.80 -5.40 -11.03
N GLN A 121 15.58 -6.33 -10.09
CA GLN A 121 15.46 -6.08 -8.65
C GLN A 121 14.28 -5.15 -8.29
N GLY A 122 13.16 -5.29 -9.00
CA GLY A 122 11.99 -4.42 -8.86
C GLY A 122 10.67 -5.15 -8.62
N SER A 123 9.67 -4.40 -8.17
CA SER A 123 8.30 -4.91 -8.03
C SER A 123 7.65 -5.20 -9.38
N LEU A 124 6.67 -6.11 -9.38
CA LEU A 124 5.88 -6.47 -10.57
C LEU A 124 4.37 -6.44 -10.22
N PRO A 125 3.47 -6.18 -11.18
CA PRO A 125 2.02 -6.19 -10.96
C PRO A 125 1.46 -7.62 -10.85
N VAL A 126 1.94 -8.37 -9.86
CA VAL A 126 1.62 -9.78 -9.60
C VAL A 126 1.45 -10.02 -8.11
N ASP A 127 0.78 -11.12 -7.75
CA ASP A 127 0.69 -11.60 -6.37
C ASP A 127 1.97 -12.31 -5.89
N ALA A 128 2.00 -12.82 -4.64
CA ALA A 128 3.17 -13.50 -4.09
C ALA A 128 3.46 -14.88 -4.72
N ALA A 129 2.54 -15.41 -5.54
CA ALA A 129 2.73 -16.61 -6.35
C ALA A 129 3.13 -16.30 -7.81
N GLY A 130 3.21 -15.02 -8.18
CA GLY A 130 3.56 -14.57 -9.51
C GLY A 130 2.39 -14.52 -10.50
N ASN A 131 1.14 -14.64 -10.05
CA ASN A 131 -0.02 -14.47 -10.92
C ASN A 131 -0.24 -12.99 -11.23
N PRO A 132 -0.48 -12.60 -12.50
CA PRO A 132 -0.81 -11.23 -12.85
C PRO A 132 -2.04 -10.71 -12.11
N TRP A 133 -1.97 -9.47 -11.61
CA TRP A 133 -3.12 -8.80 -11.04
C TRP A 133 -4.27 -8.76 -12.05
N ASN A 134 -5.49 -9.04 -11.60
CA ASN A 134 -6.64 -9.22 -12.48
C ASN A 134 -7.71 -8.13 -12.25
N GLY A 135 -8.02 -7.38 -13.30
CA GLY A 135 -9.09 -6.37 -13.27
C GLY A 135 -10.48 -6.91 -12.92
N SER A 136 -10.72 -8.21 -13.06
CA SER A 136 -11.97 -8.85 -12.64
C SER A 136 -12.20 -8.85 -11.13
N TRP A 137 -11.18 -8.52 -10.31
CA TRP A 137 -11.33 -8.36 -8.85
C TRP A 137 -11.92 -7.01 -8.44
N VAL A 138 -12.06 -6.06 -9.38
CA VAL A 138 -12.64 -4.75 -9.11
C VAL A 138 -14.16 -4.85 -9.07
N HIS A 139 -14.73 -4.52 -7.91
CA HIS A 139 -16.18 -4.46 -7.74
C HIS A 139 -16.66 -3.02 -7.74
N ASP A 140 -17.47 -2.68 -8.75
CA ASP A 140 -18.31 -1.50 -8.73
C ASP A 140 -19.74 -1.92 -9.06
N HIS A 141 -20.56 -2.02 -8.01
CA HIS A 141 -21.95 -2.44 -8.10
C HIS A 141 -22.87 -1.35 -8.67
N GLY A 142 -22.39 -0.11 -8.81
CA GLY A 142 -23.20 1.06 -9.15
C GLY A 142 -24.23 1.47 -8.08
N ASN A 143 -24.28 0.75 -6.95
CA ASN A 143 -25.11 1.05 -5.79
C ASN A 143 -24.20 1.46 -4.62
N LEU A 144 -24.44 2.65 -4.07
CA LEU A 144 -23.60 3.24 -3.02
C LEU A 144 -23.47 2.32 -1.79
N VAL A 145 -24.57 1.79 -1.27
CA VAL A 145 -24.54 0.97 -0.05
C VAL A 145 -23.77 -0.33 -0.28
N LEU A 146 -24.01 -1.00 -1.41
CA LEU A 146 -23.28 -2.22 -1.77
C LEU A 146 -21.78 -1.95 -1.94
N ASN A 147 -21.40 -0.85 -2.61
CA ASN A 147 -20.00 -0.46 -2.77
C ASN A 147 -19.36 -0.19 -1.40
N LEU A 148 -20.00 0.55 -0.50
CA LEU A 148 -19.46 0.82 0.83
C LEU A 148 -19.30 -0.45 1.69
N MET A 149 -20.24 -1.40 1.59
CA MET A 149 -20.13 -2.70 2.26
C MET A 149 -18.95 -3.51 1.73
N ASP A 150 -18.80 -3.61 0.41
CA ASP A 150 -17.67 -4.32 -0.21
C ASP A 150 -16.33 -3.65 0.12
N ASN A 151 -16.28 -2.31 0.11
CA ASN A 151 -15.08 -1.56 0.47
C ASN A 151 -14.65 -1.80 1.92
N LEU A 152 -15.60 -1.83 2.86
CA LEU A 152 -15.29 -2.15 4.26
C LEU A 152 -14.71 -3.57 4.41
N VAL A 153 -15.27 -4.55 3.69
CA VAL A 153 -14.75 -5.92 3.68
C VAL A 153 -13.36 -5.99 3.06
N LEU A 154 -13.15 -5.25 1.97
CA LEU A 154 -11.86 -5.17 1.28
C LEU A 154 -10.77 -4.65 2.23
N GLU A 155 -10.99 -3.53 2.90
CA GLU A 155 -10.02 -2.94 3.84
C GLU A 155 -9.79 -3.82 5.07
N ALA A 156 -10.86 -4.41 5.64
CA ALA A 156 -10.74 -5.35 6.76
C ALA A 156 -9.88 -6.58 6.39
N THR A 157 -10.00 -7.05 5.15
CA THR A 157 -9.24 -8.20 4.64
C THR A 157 -7.80 -7.82 4.31
N GLY A 158 -7.58 -6.64 3.71
CA GLY A 158 -6.26 -6.07 3.46
C GLY A 158 -5.45 -5.93 4.75
N ARG A 159 -6.05 -5.33 5.79
CA ARG A 159 -5.43 -5.17 7.11
C ARG A 159 -5.04 -6.51 7.72
N LEU A 160 -5.92 -7.52 7.61
CA LEU A 160 -5.65 -8.88 8.07
C LEU A 160 -4.45 -9.49 7.33
N GLN A 161 -4.38 -9.36 6.01
CA GLN A 161 -3.27 -9.88 5.22
C GLN A 161 -1.96 -9.17 5.57
N LYS A 162 -1.96 -7.85 5.66
CA LYS A 162 -0.79 -7.05 6.07
C LYS A 162 -0.30 -7.44 7.47
N CYS A 163 -1.20 -7.74 8.40
CA CYS A 163 -0.82 -8.28 9.71
C CYS A 163 -0.17 -9.68 9.64
N ARG A 164 -0.55 -10.51 8.66
CA ARG A 164 0.12 -11.80 8.41
C ARG A 164 1.50 -11.57 7.80
N ILE A 165 1.61 -10.69 6.80
CA ILE A 165 2.88 -10.31 6.15
C ILE A 165 3.87 -9.74 7.18
N TYR A 166 3.40 -8.88 8.08
CA TYR A 166 4.21 -8.32 9.17
C TYR A 166 4.94 -9.40 10.00
N GLN A 167 4.27 -10.55 10.21
CA GLN A 167 4.82 -11.66 10.99
C GLN A 167 5.82 -12.52 10.20
N MET A 168 5.93 -12.34 8.88
CA MET A 168 6.77 -13.17 8.01
C MET A 168 8.24 -12.72 7.97
N SER A 169 8.57 -11.49 8.36
CA SER A 169 9.97 -11.03 8.46
C SER A 169 10.16 -9.96 9.54
N SER A 170 11.37 -9.89 10.07
CA SER A 170 11.83 -8.82 10.96
C SER A 170 12.56 -7.69 10.23
N ASN A 171 12.69 -7.77 8.90
CA ASN A 171 13.32 -6.74 8.09
C ASN A 171 12.64 -5.37 8.30
N LYS A 172 13.42 -4.36 8.66
CA LYS A 172 12.91 -3.03 9.01
C LYS A 172 12.27 -2.32 7.82
N THR A 173 12.77 -2.56 6.61
CA THR A 173 12.21 -2.03 5.36
C THR A 173 10.79 -2.53 5.18
N LEU A 174 10.58 -3.85 5.33
CA LEU A 174 9.24 -4.44 5.28
C LEU A 174 8.34 -3.89 6.38
N ARG A 175 8.82 -3.94 7.64
CA ARG A 175 8.00 -3.56 8.80
C ARG A 175 7.59 -2.11 8.81
N ALA A 176 8.45 -1.18 8.37
CA ALA A 176 8.11 0.23 8.31
C ALA A 176 6.91 0.47 7.37
N THR A 177 6.95 -0.11 6.17
CA THR A 177 5.88 0.02 5.18
C THR A 177 4.61 -0.72 5.60
N VAL A 178 4.71 -2.00 5.94
CA VAL A 178 3.54 -2.81 6.31
C VAL A 178 2.83 -2.25 7.55
N SER A 179 3.57 -1.74 8.54
CA SER A 179 2.94 -1.14 9.73
C SER A 179 2.19 0.14 9.41
N PHE A 180 2.72 0.96 8.51
CA PHE A 180 2.02 2.15 8.02
C PHE A 180 0.69 1.75 7.36
N LEU A 181 0.73 0.78 6.44
CA LEU A 181 -0.45 0.32 5.73
C LEU A 181 -1.49 -0.34 6.66
N ILE A 182 -1.08 -1.12 7.67
CA ILE A 182 -2.01 -1.65 8.68
C ILE A 182 -2.84 -0.53 9.34
N VAL A 183 -2.21 0.62 9.61
CA VAL A 183 -2.87 1.78 10.24
C VAL A 183 -3.70 2.57 9.25
N ARG A 184 -3.30 2.63 7.98
CA ARG A 184 -4.09 3.28 6.92
C ARG A 184 -5.34 2.46 6.56
N ASP A 185 -5.22 1.14 6.41
CA ASP A 185 -6.39 0.27 6.22
C ASP A 185 -7.36 0.37 7.40
N GLU A 186 -6.87 0.61 8.63
CA GLU A 186 -7.73 0.87 9.80
C GLU A 186 -8.49 2.20 9.66
N ALA A 187 -7.83 3.25 9.17
CA ALA A 187 -8.48 4.53 8.86
C ALA A 187 -9.50 4.40 7.72
N HIS A 188 -9.22 3.60 6.70
CA HIS A 188 -10.13 3.35 5.58
C HIS A 188 -11.32 2.49 5.97
N GLN A 189 -11.11 1.48 6.83
CA GLN A 189 -12.21 0.79 7.50
C GLN A 189 -13.09 1.77 8.26
N ALA A 190 -12.49 2.69 9.03
CA ALA A 190 -13.24 3.71 9.74
C ALA A 190 -14.00 4.61 8.78
N ALA A 191 -13.41 4.97 7.64
CA ALA A 191 -14.03 5.80 6.61
C ALA A 191 -15.30 5.17 6.04
N PHE A 192 -15.20 3.93 5.54
CA PHE A 192 -16.35 3.24 4.96
C PHE A 192 -17.39 2.83 6.02
N ALA A 193 -16.94 2.45 7.22
CA ALA A 193 -17.83 2.20 8.34
C ALA A 193 -18.63 3.46 8.73
N LYS A 194 -17.96 4.63 8.78
CA LYS A 194 -18.60 5.90 9.10
C LYS A 194 -19.61 6.33 8.04
N ALA A 195 -19.29 6.11 6.76
CA ALA A 195 -20.23 6.34 5.66
C ALA A 195 -21.48 5.45 5.73
N LEU A 196 -21.34 4.21 6.19
CA LEU A 196 -22.48 3.33 6.42
C LEU A 196 -23.30 3.78 7.65
N GLU A 197 -22.66 4.30 8.70
CA GLU A 197 -23.39 4.88 9.86
C GLU A 197 -24.29 6.03 9.44
N THR A 198 -23.82 6.93 8.56
CA THR A 198 -24.65 8.04 8.05
C THR A 198 -25.83 7.59 7.20
N LEU A 199 -25.84 6.31 6.80
CA LEU A 199 -26.94 5.64 6.07
C LEU A 199 -27.79 4.74 6.98
N GLY A 200 -27.56 4.76 8.30
CA GLY A 200 -28.36 4.07 9.30
C GLY A 200 -27.83 2.71 9.76
N VAL A 201 -26.60 2.33 9.39
CA VAL A 201 -25.96 1.13 9.94
C VAL A 201 -25.48 1.41 11.37
N ASP A 202 -25.79 0.49 12.29
CA ASP A 202 -25.30 0.52 13.67
C ASP A 202 -24.34 -0.66 13.91
N TRP A 203 -23.08 -0.34 14.18
CA TRP A 203 -22.03 -1.34 14.38
C TRP A 203 -22.13 -2.09 15.70
N ASN A 204 -22.78 -1.53 16.74
CA ASN A 204 -22.86 -2.13 18.08
C ASN A 204 -21.52 -2.74 18.56
N LYS A 205 -21.39 -4.08 18.47
CA LYS A 205 -20.22 -4.86 18.89
C LYS A 205 -19.49 -5.55 17.72
N ALA A 206 -19.85 -5.20 16.49
CA ALA A 206 -19.33 -5.84 15.28
C ALA A 206 -17.87 -5.44 15.00
N LEU A 207 -17.58 -4.13 14.99
CA LEU A 207 -16.23 -3.60 14.79
C LEU A 207 -15.39 -3.65 16.08
N PRO A 208 -14.04 -3.72 15.97
CA PRO A 208 -13.27 -3.89 14.73
C PRO A 208 -13.33 -5.31 14.17
N VAL A 209 -13.08 -5.48 12.87
CA VAL A 209 -12.99 -6.80 12.20
C VAL A 209 -11.70 -6.89 11.38
N PRO A 210 -10.87 -7.92 11.57
CA PRO A 210 -10.94 -8.91 12.65
C PRO A 210 -10.60 -8.31 14.02
N LYS A 211 -11.08 -8.95 15.09
CA LYS A 211 -10.83 -8.54 16.48
C LYS A 211 -9.44 -8.98 16.94
N PHE A 212 -8.45 -8.17 16.64
CA PHE A 212 -7.11 -8.32 17.20
C PHE A 212 -6.54 -6.94 17.55
N ASP A 213 -5.66 -6.93 18.53
CA ASP A 213 -4.97 -5.73 19.01
C ASP A 213 -3.67 -5.54 18.21
N SER A 214 -3.75 -4.69 17.17
CA SER A 214 -2.62 -4.35 16.31
C SER A 214 -1.55 -3.51 17.03
N SER A 215 -1.89 -2.89 18.17
CA SER A 215 -0.94 -2.11 18.99
C SER A 215 0.14 -2.97 19.64
N LYS A 216 0.02 -4.30 19.56
CA LYS A 216 1.09 -5.24 19.95
C LYS A 216 2.25 -5.25 18.98
N PHE A 217 2.09 -4.74 17.76
CA PHE A 217 3.19 -4.50 16.84
C PHE A 217 3.79 -3.12 17.14
N PRO A 218 5.07 -3.01 17.56
CA PRO A 218 5.64 -1.77 18.08
C PRO A 218 5.56 -0.58 17.09
N GLU A 219 5.82 -0.85 15.82
CA GLU A 219 5.79 0.11 14.73
C GLU A 219 4.35 0.61 14.47
N VAL A 220 3.37 -0.30 14.49
CA VAL A 220 1.93 0.05 14.43
C VAL A 220 1.53 0.88 15.64
N LYS A 221 1.93 0.48 16.85
CA LYS A 221 1.63 1.23 18.07
C LYS A 221 2.08 2.68 17.97
N LYS A 222 3.31 2.92 17.49
CA LYS A 222 3.86 4.27 17.33
C LYS A 222 2.98 5.13 16.40
N LEU A 223 2.48 4.54 15.32
CA LEU A 223 1.60 5.22 14.36
C LEU A 223 0.18 5.44 14.92
N LEU A 224 -0.33 4.50 15.71
CA LEU A 224 -1.60 4.66 16.44
C LEU A 224 -1.48 5.79 17.47
N ASP A 225 -0.42 5.81 18.28
CA ASP A 225 -0.14 6.86 19.27
C ASP A 225 -0.01 8.24 18.60
N ALA A 226 0.51 8.29 17.37
CA ALA A 226 0.59 9.51 16.57
C ALA A 226 -0.77 9.95 15.97
N GLY A 227 -1.82 9.11 16.07
CA GLY A 227 -3.15 9.41 15.58
C GLY A 227 -3.35 9.17 14.08
N ILE A 228 -2.49 8.41 13.42
CA ILE A 228 -2.59 8.21 11.96
C ILE A 228 -3.85 7.42 11.57
N HIS A 229 -4.37 6.54 12.43
CA HIS A 229 -5.60 5.75 12.21
C HIS A 229 -6.88 6.58 12.13
N ARG A 230 -6.88 7.83 12.64
CA ARG A 230 -8.07 8.70 12.67
C ARG A 230 -8.01 9.82 11.63
N GLU A 231 -6.95 9.89 10.83
CA GLU A 231 -6.80 10.90 9.78
C GLU A 231 -7.27 10.32 8.43
N GLN A 232 -8.01 11.10 7.64
CA GLN A 232 -8.30 10.78 6.24
C GLN A 232 -8.02 11.96 5.33
N TYR A 233 -7.37 11.68 4.19
CA TYR A 233 -6.90 12.69 3.26
C TYR A 233 -7.77 12.72 2.00
N HIS A 234 -7.97 13.91 1.42
CA HIS A 234 -8.74 14.03 0.17
C HIS A 234 -7.89 14.36 -1.07
N PHE A 235 -6.67 14.89 -0.91
CA PHE A 235 -5.71 15.24 -1.99
C PHE A 235 -6.22 16.18 -3.09
N ARG A 236 -7.42 16.75 -2.91
CA ARG A 236 -8.04 17.68 -3.86
C ARG A 236 -7.48 19.10 -3.75
N LEU A 237 -7.22 19.71 -4.90
CA LEU A 237 -6.79 21.11 -5.01
C LEU A 237 -7.97 22.10 -4.91
N ASP A 238 -9.18 21.66 -5.23
CA ASP A 238 -10.40 22.48 -5.30
C ASP A 238 -11.36 22.27 -4.11
N GLY A 239 -10.90 21.60 -3.05
CA GLY A 239 -11.70 21.29 -1.87
C GLY A 239 -12.43 19.94 -1.96
N SER A 240 -13.03 19.51 -0.85
CA SER A 240 -13.71 18.21 -0.71
C SER A 240 -14.87 18.31 0.28
N GLU A 241 -15.97 17.60 0.03
CA GLU A 241 -17.08 17.47 0.99
C GLU A 241 -16.94 16.27 1.94
N MET A 242 -15.84 15.51 1.84
CA MET A 242 -15.61 14.27 2.61
C MET A 242 -15.82 14.43 4.13
N GLY A 243 -15.45 15.59 4.70
CA GLY A 243 -15.61 15.87 6.13
C GLY A 243 -17.06 15.90 6.62
N LYS A 244 -18.05 16.02 5.72
CA LYS A 244 -19.48 15.86 6.07
C LYS A 244 -19.82 14.41 6.45
N ILE A 245 -18.97 13.44 6.08
CA ILE A 245 -19.09 12.02 6.45
C ILE A 245 -18.02 11.65 7.48
N PHE A 246 -16.74 11.92 7.18
CA PHE A 246 -15.61 11.54 8.03
C PHE A 246 -15.36 12.58 9.13
N SER A 247 -16.23 12.58 10.15
CA SER A 247 -16.14 13.47 11.32
C SER A 247 -16.80 12.86 12.56
N GLY A 248 -16.54 13.46 13.72
CA GLY A 248 -17.04 12.98 15.02
C GLY A 248 -16.33 11.70 15.47
N SER A 249 -16.93 10.96 16.40
CA SER A 249 -16.28 9.80 17.00
C SER A 249 -16.12 8.64 16.01
N ALA A 250 -14.98 7.94 16.13
CA ALA A 250 -14.61 6.82 15.29
C ALA A 250 -15.58 5.63 15.48
N PRO A 251 -15.97 4.92 14.40
CA PRO A 251 -16.93 3.81 14.48
C PRO A 251 -16.39 2.57 15.24
N MET A 252 -15.09 2.53 15.50
CA MET A 252 -14.42 1.49 16.28
C MET A 252 -14.67 1.65 17.80
N ASN A 253 -15.26 2.76 18.24
CA ASN A 253 -15.50 3.09 19.65
C ASN A 253 -14.21 3.06 20.50
N ASP A 254 -13.09 3.49 19.92
CA ASP A 254 -11.77 3.57 20.58
C ASP A 254 -11.57 4.84 21.41
N GLY A 255 -12.59 5.71 21.47
CA GLY A 255 -12.55 6.98 22.19
C GLY A 255 -11.90 8.12 21.43
N THR A 256 -11.60 7.95 20.13
CA THR A 256 -11.01 8.98 19.28
C THR A 256 -12.03 9.65 18.37
N ASP A 257 -11.72 10.88 17.95
CA ASP A 257 -12.48 11.60 16.94
C ASP A 257 -11.72 11.66 15.60
N LEU A 258 -12.47 11.45 14.52
CA LEU A 258 -12.00 11.44 13.14
C LEU A 258 -11.61 12.84 12.66
N VAL A 259 -10.56 12.91 11.85
CA VAL A 259 -9.99 14.15 11.31
C VAL A 259 -9.87 14.06 9.80
N THR A 260 -10.51 14.98 9.09
CA THR A 260 -10.31 15.14 7.64
C THR A 260 -9.18 16.15 7.38
N LEU A 261 -8.26 15.80 6.49
CA LEU A 261 -7.14 16.63 6.07
C LEU A 261 -7.07 16.72 4.54
N LYS A 262 -6.40 17.75 4.03
CA LYS A 262 -6.14 17.87 2.59
C LYS A 262 -5.12 16.83 2.13
N GLU A 263 -4.03 16.72 2.85
CA GLU A 263 -2.91 15.83 2.58
C GLU A 263 -2.23 15.48 3.92
N PRO A 264 -1.39 14.44 3.97
CA PRO A 264 -0.60 14.10 5.14
C PRO A 264 0.23 15.28 5.64
N ARG A 265 0.47 15.34 6.96
CA ARG A 265 1.25 16.42 7.59
C ARG A 265 2.73 16.36 7.24
N GLU A 266 3.22 15.17 6.93
CA GLU A 266 4.60 14.90 6.59
C GLU A 266 4.67 14.25 5.20
N SER A 267 5.76 14.50 4.49
CA SER A 267 6.10 13.84 3.25
C SER A 267 7.59 13.48 3.27
N TYR A 268 7.94 12.41 2.56
CA TYR A 268 9.26 11.81 2.64
C TYR A 268 9.94 11.73 1.27
N PRO A 269 11.27 11.83 1.19
CA PRO A 269 11.96 11.73 -0.09
C PRO A 269 11.80 10.34 -0.69
N ILE A 270 11.69 10.27 -2.02
CA ILE A 270 11.76 9.01 -2.75
C ILE A 270 13.25 8.60 -2.86
N PRO A 271 13.68 7.46 -2.30
CA PRO A 271 15.05 6.99 -2.47
C PRO A 271 15.36 6.75 -3.95
N LEU A 272 16.52 7.23 -4.41
CA LEU A 272 17.02 6.89 -5.74
C LEU A 272 17.50 5.44 -5.73
N ALA A 273 16.97 4.63 -6.65
CA ALA A 273 17.48 3.28 -6.87
C ALA A 273 18.87 3.39 -7.53
N PRO A 274 19.90 2.76 -6.98
CA PRO A 274 21.23 2.75 -7.58
C PRO A 274 21.24 1.94 -8.88
N GLU A 275 22.22 2.22 -9.73
CA GLU A 275 22.54 1.37 -10.87
C GLU A 275 22.99 -0.03 -10.40
N ARG A 276 22.53 -1.05 -11.13
CA ARG A 276 22.79 -2.47 -10.88
C ARG A 276 23.36 -3.09 -12.15
N PRO A 277 24.70 -3.11 -12.31
CA PRO A 277 25.34 -3.66 -13.50
C PRO A 277 25.02 -5.14 -13.73
N GLU A 278 24.81 -5.88 -12.64
CA GLU A 278 24.38 -7.28 -12.69
C GLU A 278 22.98 -7.48 -13.26
N GLU A 279 22.13 -6.45 -13.21
CA GLU A 279 20.80 -6.40 -13.81
C GLU A 279 20.80 -5.62 -15.14
N PHE A 280 21.96 -5.14 -15.59
CA PHE A 280 22.10 -4.32 -16.79
C PHE A 280 21.24 -3.04 -16.76
N ALA A 281 20.99 -2.46 -15.59
CA ALA A 281 20.06 -1.34 -15.39
C ALA A 281 20.71 -0.17 -14.62
N PRO A 282 20.52 1.11 -15.02
CA PRO A 282 19.68 1.57 -16.14
C PRO A 282 20.36 1.46 -17.50
N GLY A 283 21.64 1.08 -17.57
CA GLY A 283 22.37 0.86 -18.83
C GLY A 283 22.70 2.15 -19.57
N LEU A 284 22.80 3.28 -18.87
CA LEU A 284 23.17 4.56 -19.49
C LEU A 284 24.67 4.58 -19.83
N ASP A 285 24.98 4.96 -21.07
CA ASP A 285 26.36 5.24 -21.52
C ASP A 285 26.99 6.37 -20.67
N PRO A 286 28.34 6.43 -20.56
CA PRO A 286 29.00 7.61 -20.01
C PRO A 286 28.63 8.86 -20.82
N GLU A 287 28.35 9.97 -20.12
CA GLU A 287 28.35 11.31 -20.74
C GLU A 287 29.74 11.70 -21.25
#